data_AF-A0A7K3Y4G8-F1
#
_entry.id   AF-A0A7K3Y4G8-F1
#
_cell.length_a   1.000
_cell.length_b   1.000
_cell.length_c   1.000
_cell.angle_alpha   90.00
_cell.angle_beta   90.00
_cell.angle_gamma   90.00
#
_symmetry.space_group_name_H-M   'P 1'
#
loop_
_entity.id
_entity.type
_entity.pdbx_description
1 polymer ?
#
loop_
_entity_poly.entity_id
_entity_poly.type
_entity_poly.pdbx_seq_one_letter_code
_entity_poly.pdbx_strand_id
1 'polypeptide(L)' 'IRVNPRNTSQRCSGCGMIVKKTLSDRVHICPHCGLMMDRDQNAAINSMRLGLQSLG' A
#
# COMPACT_ATOMS: atom_id res chain seq x y z
N ILE A 1 -15.56 -0.10 -12.96
CA ILE A 1 -14.79 0.82 -12.08
C ILE A 1 -13.31 0.74 -12.48
N ARG A 2 -12.65 1.86 -12.83
CA ARG A 2 -11.19 1.94 -12.98
C ARG A 2 -10.61 2.43 -11.67
N VAL A 3 -10.13 1.51 -10.84
CA VAL A 3 -9.41 1.85 -9.62
C VAL A 3 -8.09 2.51 -10.04
N ASN A 4 -7.85 3.75 -9.63
CA ASN A 4 -6.63 4.45 -10.00
C ASN A 4 -5.46 3.82 -9.21
N PRO A 5 -4.53 3.07 -9.85
CA PRO A 5 -3.52 2.29 -9.14
C PRO A 5 -2.36 3.16 -8.62
N ARG A 6 -2.41 4.48 -8.86
CA ARG A 6 -1.34 5.39 -8.48
C ARG A 6 -1.18 5.41 -6.95
N ASN A 7 0.01 5.06 -6.49
CA ASN A 7 0.50 5.12 -5.10
C ASN A 7 0.02 4.03 -4.13
N THR A 8 -0.59 2.93 -4.58
CA THR A 8 -0.97 1.81 -3.67
C THR A 8 0.25 1.10 -3.06
N SER A 9 1.39 1.09 -3.75
CA SER A 9 2.66 0.55 -3.23
C SER A 9 3.35 1.45 -2.21
N GLN A 10 3.07 2.76 -2.25
CA GLN A 10 3.64 3.74 -1.31
C GLN A 10 2.78 3.87 -0.05
N ARG A 11 1.46 3.67 -0.16
CA ARG A 11 0.56 3.74 1.00
C ARG A 11 0.82 2.57 1.95
N CYS A 12 0.99 2.83 3.23
CA CYS A 12 1.05 1.79 4.24
C CYS A 12 -0.33 1.18 4.45
N SER A 13 -0.45 -0.14 4.34
CA SER A 13 -1.70 -0.86 4.59
C SER A 13 -2.13 -0.82 6.06
N GLY A 14 -1.16 -0.70 6.98
CA GLY A 14 -1.40 -0.63 8.42
C GLY A 14 -1.93 0.73 8.90
N CYS A 15 -1.28 1.84 8.52
CA CYS A 15 -1.63 3.17 9.02
C CYS A 15 -2.14 4.15 7.95
N GLY A 16 -2.11 3.79 6.66
CA GLY A 16 -2.56 4.66 5.57
C GLY A 16 -1.57 5.76 5.15
N MET A 17 -0.45 5.94 5.88
CA MET A 17 0.56 6.95 5.55
C MET A 17 1.31 6.62 4.26
N ILE A 18 1.68 7.64 3.49
CA ILE A 18 2.51 7.49 2.28
C ILE A 18 3.97 7.39 2.70
N VAL A 19 4.58 6.23 2.43
CA VAL A 19 6.00 5.98 2.60
C VAL A 19 6.65 6.05 1.24
N LYS A 20 7.36 7.16 0.96
CA LYS A 20 8.12 7.32 -0.28
C LYS A 20 9.23 6.27 -0.32
N LYS A 21 9.29 5.54 -1.44
CA LYS A 21 10.25 4.47 -1.68
C LYS A 21 10.53 4.32 -3.16
N THR A 22 11.71 3.81 -3.50
CA THR A 22 12.11 3.55 -4.88
C THR A 22 11.55 2.21 -5.36
N LEU A 23 11.56 1.97 -6.68
CA LEU A 23 11.13 0.68 -7.24
C LEU A 23 12.02 -0.49 -6.79
N SER A 24 13.24 -0.21 -6.33
CA SER A 24 14.21 -1.19 -5.83
C SER A 24 13.91 -1.67 -4.41
N ASP A 25 13.06 -0.96 -3.66
CA ASP A 25 12.73 -1.30 -2.27
C ASP A 25 11.71 -2.44 -2.23
N ARG A 26 12.21 -3.68 -2.15
CA ARG A 26 11.40 -4.91 -2.06
C ARG A 26 10.61 -5.01 -0.74
N VAL A 27 11.11 -4.39 0.33
CA VAL A 27 10.50 -4.44 1.66
C VAL A 27 9.79 -3.13 1.97
N HIS A 28 8.52 -3.22 2.35
CA HIS A 28 7.78 -2.11 2.93
C HIS A 28 8.08 -2.00 4.41
N ILE A 29 8.89 -1.01 4.79
CA ILE A 29 9.10 -0.61 6.19
C ILE A 29 8.39 0.73 6.41
N CYS A 30 7.43 0.77 7.32
CA CYS A 30 6.70 2.00 7.65
C CYS A 30 7.29 2.66 8.90
N PRO A 31 7.88 3.88 8.80
CA PRO A 31 8.41 4.58 9.97
C PRO A 31 7.32 5.12 10.90
N HIS A 32 6.06 5.15 10.46
CA HIS A 32 4.95 5.70 11.26
C HIS A 32 4.30 4.68 12.19
N CYS A 33 4.23 3.42 11.79
CA CYS A 33 3.58 2.36 12.59
C CYS A 33 4.45 1.12 12.80
N GLY A 34 5.68 1.09 12.27
CA GLY A 34 6.59 -0.05 12.39
C GLY A 34 6.24 -1.25 11.49
N LEU A 35 5.26 -1.12 10.60
CA LEU A 35 4.87 -2.22 9.69
C LEU A 35 6.04 -2.62 8.79
N MET A 36 6.41 -3.89 8.83
CA MET A 36 7.44 -4.49 7.98
C MET A 36 6.86 -5.69 7.24
N MET A 37 6.78 -5.62 5.91
CA MET A 37 6.31 -6.72 5.05
C MET A 37 6.82 -6.54 3.62
N ASP A 38 6.56 -7.51 2.75
CA ASP A 38 6.86 -7.36 1.33
C ASP A 38 6.05 -6.20 0.70
N ARG A 39 6.69 -5.44 -0.20
CA ARG A 39 6.07 -4.29 -0.86
C ARG A 39 4.85 -4.69 -1.69
N ASP A 40 4.91 -5.82 -2.37
CA ASP A 40 3.83 -6.30 -3.22
C ASP A 40 2.68 -6.84 -2.37
N GLN A 41 2.98 -7.48 -1.24
CA GLN A 41 1.97 -7.84 -0.23
C GLN A 41 1.24 -6.60 0.31
N ASN A 42 1.97 -5.55 0.67
CA ASN A 42 1.37 -4.28 1.11
C ASN A 42 0.49 -3.66 0.01
N ALA A 43 0.95 -3.67 -1.24
CA ALA A 43 0.19 -3.15 -2.38
C ALA A 43 -1.09 -3.96 -2.65
N ALA A 44 -1.05 -5.29 -2.51
CA ALA A 44 -2.19 -6.18 -2.66
C ALA A 44 -3.28 -5.88 -1.62
N ILE A 45 -2.90 -5.69 -0.35
CA ILE A 45 -3.83 -5.32 0.73
C ILE A 45 -4.49 -3.97 0.42
N ASN A 46 -3.72 -2.97 -0.02
CA ASN A 46 -4.28 -1.68 -0.41
C ASN A 46 -5.26 -1.78 -1.58
N SER A 47 -4.94 -2.62 -2.57
CA SER A 47 -5.78 -2.86 -3.74
C SER A 47 -7.09 -3.55 -3.35
N MET A 48 -7.03 -4.55 -2.46
CA MET A 48 -8.22 -5.20 -1.89
C MET A 48 -9.11 -4.19 -1.15
N ARG A 49 -8.53 -3.33 -0.31
CA ARG A 49 -9.27 -2.28 0.41
C ARG A 49 -9.97 -1.31 -0.54
N LEU A 50 -9.29 -0.90 -1.61
CA LEU A 50 -9.88 -0.01 -2.63
C LEU A 50 -11.01 -0.72 -3.41
N GLY A 51 -10.84 -2.00 -3.72
CA GLY A 51 -11.87 -2.82 -4.36
C GLY A 51 -13.13 -2.92 -3.49
N LEU A 52 -12.98 -3.18 -2.20
CA LEU A 52 -14.10 -3.19 -1.24
C LEU A 52 -14.78 -1.83 -1.10
N GLN A 53 -14.01 -0.73 -1.06
CA GLN A 53 -14.58 0.63 -1.04
C GLN A 53 -15.35 0.99 -2.32
N SER A 54 -15.09 0.32 -3.44
CA SER A 54 -15.78 0.57 -4.70
C SER A 54 -17.12 -0.15 -4.81
N LEU A 55 -17.47 -1.00 -3.84
CA LEU A 55 -18.69 -1.81 -3.80
C LEU A 55 -19.74 -1.28 -2.82
N GLY A 56 -19.43 -0.23 -2.05
CA GLY A 56 -20.36 0.50 -1.18
C GLY A 56 -20.68 1.86 -1.78
#